data_AF-A0A2N2G5C2-F1
#
_entry.id   AF-A0A2N2G5C2-F1
#
_cell.length_a   1.000
_cell.length_b   1.000
_cell.length_c   1.000
_cell.angle_alpha   90.00
_cell.angle_beta   90.00
_cell.angle_gamma   90.00
#
_symmetry.space_group_name_H-M   'P 1'
#
loop_
_entity.id
_entity.type
_entity.pdbx_description
1 polymer ?
#
loop_
_entity_poly.entity_id
_entity_poly.type
_entity_poly.pdbx_seq_one_letter_code
_entity_poly.pdbx_strand_id
1 'polypeptide(L)'
;TKVMGKLGKPSLVQWSSTNQIFNNTPTKVVRKSTIMYTVALVIILGLLFIMGGEKEHMLLNINKTTQLYKIKEDNKVSNNFLFLFQNTDSKAHTYALEIVDNPDIEIDRFEPFKLGAKQLSKKVVILSTNKMLVNDNTKDTPITVTIKAYAIDDPERVVVYRKAVFIFPRADKLSQ
;
A
#
# COMPACT_ATOMS: atom_id res chain seq x y z
N THR A 1 36.59 39.27 30.83
CA THR A 1 36.23 40.51 31.58
C THR A 1 37.39 41.14 32.35
N LYS A 2 38.60 40.54 32.41
CA LYS A 2 39.70 40.96 33.29
C LYS A 2 40.24 42.39 33.10
N VAL A 3 40.10 42.97 31.91
CA VAL A 3 40.55 44.36 31.61
C VAL A 3 39.43 45.38 31.90
N MET A 4 38.23 45.18 31.36
CA MET A 4 37.08 46.07 31.62
C MET A 4 36.66 46.12 33.08
N GLY A 5 36.74 44.97 33.79
CA GLY A 5 36.44 44.89 35.21
C GLY A 5 37.41 45.70 36.09
N LYS A 6 38.68 45.84 35.69
CA LYS A 6 39.65 46.73 36.38
C LYS A 6 39.30 48.21 36.24
N LEU A 7 38.55 48.58 35.20
CA LEU A 7 38.08 49.94 34.96
C LEU A 7 36.68 50.20 35.53
N GLY A 8 36.08 49.24 36.24
CA GLY A 8 34.71 49.33 36.76
C GLY A 8 33.64 49.37 35.66
N LYS A 9 33.96 48.97 34.42
CA LYS A 9 33.07 49.04 33.26
C LYS A 9 32.44 47.69 32.93
N PRO A 10 31.22 47.66 32.36
CA PRO A 10 30.59 46.41 31.93
C PRO A 10 31.39 45.72 30.83
N SER A 11 31.19 44.41 30.70
CA SER A 11 31.80 43.59 29.65
C SER A 11 31.42 44.09 28.26
N LEU A 12 32.38 44.16 27.33
CA LEU A 12 32.13 44.47 25.91
C LEU A 12 31.40 43.32 25.20
N VAL A 13 31.53 42.10 25.70
CA VAL A 13 30.80 40.93 25.21
C VAL A 13 29.59 40.71 26.11
N GLN A 14 28.39 40.78 25.53
CA GLN A 14 27.12 40.57 26.20
C GLN A 14 26.32 39.47 25.50
N TRP A 15 25.74 38.55 26.27
CA TRP A 15 25.00 37.38 25.77
C TRP A 15 23.48 37.61 25.73
N SER A 16 23.05 38.88 25.73
CA SER A 16 21.64 39.27 25.72
C SER A 16 21.29 40.00 24.43
N SER A 17 20.01 40.13 24.12
CA SER A 17 19.58 40.83 22.91
C SER A 17 19.82 42.33 23.04
N THR A 18 20.14 43.00 21.93
CA THR A 18 20.32 44.46 21.87
C THR A 18 19.11 45.20 22.46
N ASN A 19 17.89 44.71 22.23
CA ASN A 19 16.67 45.31 22.78
C ASN A 19 16.58 45.21 24.32
N GLN A 20 17.13 44.15 24.91
CA GLN A 20 17.17 44.00 26.37
C GLN A 20 18.24 44.91 27.00
N ILE A 21 19.35 45.11 26.31
CA ILE A 21 20.47 45.94 26.79
C ILE A 21 20.11 47.43 26.75
N PHE A 22 19.51 47.89 25.65
CA PHE A 22 19.20 49.31 25.44
C PHE A 22 17.82 49.72 25.99
N ASN A 23 16.81 48.86 25.85
CA ASN A 23 15.42 49.21 26.20
C ASN A 23 14.90 48.48 27.45
N ASN A 24 15.76 47.73 28.15
CA ASN A 24 15.44 46.92 29.34
C ASN A 24 14.23 45.96 29.17
N THR A 25 13.88 45.64 27.91
CA THR A 25 12.77 44.74 27.60
C THR A 25 13.26 43.30 27.50
N PRO A 26 12.77 42.38 28.36
CA PRO A 26 13.21 41.00 28.34
C PRO A 26 12.77 40.30 27.05
N THR A 27 13.62 39.38 26.58
CA THR A 27 13.30 38.58 25.40
C THR A 27 12.14 37.64 25.71
N LYS A 28 10.99 37.81 25.05
CA LYS A 28 9.84 36.92 25.18
C LYS A 28 10.02 35.69 24.28
N VAL A 29 10.18 34.52 24.88
CA VAL A 29 10.24 33.25 24.12
C VAL A 29 8.83 32.83 23.67
N VAL A 30 7.83 33.01 24.55
CA VAL A 30 6.42 32.76 24.25
C VAL A 30 5.79 34.03 23.64
N ARG A 31 5.76 34.08 22.31
CA ARG A 31 5.08 35.14 21.54
C ARG A 31 3.81 34.57 20.90
N LYS A 32 2.90 35.45 20.47
CA LYS A 32 1.71 35.04 19.70
C LYS A 32 2.08 34.15 18.50
N SER A 33 3.14 34.52 17.77
CA SER A 33 3.67 33.70 16.67
C SER A 33 4.18 32.34 17.13
N THR A 34 4.93 32.27 18.24
CA THR A 34 5.39 31.00 18.82
C THR A 34 4.21 30.09 19.16
N ILE A 35 3.17 30.63 19.81
CA ILE A 35 1.94 29.88 20.14
C ILE A 35 1.26 29.38 18.87
N MET A 36 1.10 30.24 17.85
CA MET A 36 0.50 29.86 16.56
C MET A 36 1.26 28.71 15.90
N TYR A 37 2.60 28.76 15.87
CA TYR A 37 3.42 27.70 15.32
C TYR A 37 3.32 26.41 16.14
N THR A 38 3.30 26.48 17.47
CA THR A 38 3.10 25.31 18.33
C THR A 38 1.75 24.65 18.05
N VAL A 39 0.67 25.43 17.95
CA VAL A 39 -0.67 24.91 17.63
C VAL A 39 -0.67 24.26 16.25
N ALA A 40 -0.11 24.91 15.23
CA ALA A 40 -0.01 24.33 13.89
C ALA A 40 0.76 23.01 13.89
N LEU A 41 1.86 22.93 14.65
CA LEU A 41 2.68 21.72 14.75
C LEU A 41 1.92 20.58 15.46
N VAL A 42 1.17 20.88 16.53
CA VAL A 42 0.30 19.89 17.20
C VAL A 42 -0.78 19.37 16.26
N ILE A 43 -1.40 20.24 15.45
CA ILE A 43 -2.38 19.82 14.45
C ILE A 43 -1.75 18.87 13.43
N ILE A 44 -0.58 19.23 12.89
CA ILE A 44 0.14 18.37 11.92
C ILE A 44 0.48 17.02 12.55
N LEU A 45 0.98 16.99 13.79
CA LEU A 45 1.27 15.74 14.50
C LEU A 45 0.00 14.90 14.74
N GLY A 46 -1.11 15.54 15.09
CA GLY A 46 -2.41 14.86 15.24
C GLY A 46 -2.87 14.22 13.94
N LEU A 47 -2.80 14.94 12.82
CA LEU A 47 -3.13 14.42 11.49
C LEU A 47 -2.21 13.24 11.11
N LEU A 48 -0.90 13.36 11.35
CA LEU A 48 0.05 12.28 11.07
C LEU A 48 -0.25 11.02 11.89
N PHE A 49 -0.67 11.15 13.15
CA PHE A 49 -1.01 9.99 13.97
C PHE A 49 -2.26 9.27 13.48
N ILE A 50 -3.27 10.01 13.03
CA ILE A 50 -4.49 9.46 12.43
C ILE A 50 -4.15 8.70 11.14
N MET A 51 -3.40 9.35 10.23
CA MET A 51 -3.03 8.74 8.95
C MET A 51 -2.07 7.54 9.11
N GLY A 52 -1.16 7.57 10.09
CA GLY A 52 -0.27 6.45 10.38
C GLY A 52 -0.96 5.23 11.04
N GLY A 53 -2.22 5.37 11.43
CA GLY A 53 -3.02 4.31 12.04
C GLY A 53 -3.66 3.35 11.05
N GLU A 54 -3.83 3.74 9.78
CA GLU A 54 -4.41 2.88 8.74
C GLU A 54 -3.43 1.75 8.38
N LYS A 55 -3.81 0.51 8.67
CA LYS A 55 -2.98 -0.68 8.42
C LYS A 55 -3.75 -1.68 7.57
N GLU A 56 -3.14 -2.13 6.46
CA GLU A 56 -3.65 -3.30 5.74
C GLU A 56 -3.49 -4.55 6.62
N HIS A 57 -4.59 -5.26 6.88
CA HIS A 57 -4.63 -6.48 7.70
C HIS A 57 -4.31 -7.77 6.94
N MET A 58 -4.08 -7.66 5.64
CA MET A 58 -3.47 -8.69 4.82
C MET A 58 -2.63 -8.04 3.72
N LEU A 59 -1.58 -8.73 3.28
CA LEU A 59 -0.85 -8.38 2.06
C LEU A 59 -1.04 -9.50 1.04
N LEU A 60 -1.17 -9.10 -0.21
CA LEU A 60 -1.24 -10.01 -1.35
C LEU A 60 -0.27 -9.54 -2.42
N ASN A 61 0.67 -10.41 -2.77
CA ASN A 61 1.53 -10.24 -3.93
C ASN A 61 1.16 -11.26 -5.01
N ILE A 62 0.95 -10.77 -6.23
CA ILE A 62 0.57 -11.59 -7.38
C ILE A 62 1.75 -11.64 -8.35
N ASN A 63 2.28 -12.84 -8.58
CA ASN A 63 3.32 -13.08 -9.57
C ASN A 63 2.82 -13.99 -10.69
N LYS A 64 3.34 -13.82 -11.89
CA LYS A 64 3.05 -14.70 -13.03
C LYS A 64 4.11 -15.79 -13.15
N THR A 65 3.71 -16.96 -13.68
CA THR A 65 4.66 -18.02 -14.05
C THR A 65 5.36 -17.70 -15.37
N THR A 66 6.39 -18.49 -15.75
CA THR A 66 7.10 -18.34 -17.02
C THR A 66 6.23 -18.58 -18.25
N GLN A 67 5.20 -19.43 -18.14
CA GLN A 67 4.22 -19.65 -19.20
C GLN A 67 3.15 -18.55 -19.19
N LEU A 68 2.93 -17.90 -20.34
CA LEU A 68 1.97 -16.80 -20.48
C LEU A 68 0.51 -17.25 -20.39
N TYR A 69 0.17 -18.34 -21.08
CA TYR A 69 -1.14 -18.98 -21.05
C TYR A 69 -1.04 -20.45 -21.50
N LYS A 70 -2.12 -21.21 -21.27
CA LYS A 70 -2.35 -22.55 -21.80
C LYS A 70 -3.73 -22.60 -22.44
N ILE A 71 -3.82 -23.16 -23.65
CA ILE A 71 -5.09 -23.45 -24.32
C ILE A 71 -5.40 -24.93 -24.06
N LYS A 72 -6.59 -25.24 -23.55
CA LYS A 72 -7.09 -26.61 -23.33
C LYS A 72 -8.01 -27.03 -24.49
N GLU A 73 -8.38 -28.31 -24.54
CA GLU A 73 -9.12 -28.96 -25.64
C GLU A 73 -10.48 -28.31 -26.01
N ASP A 74 -11.05 -27.46 -25.15
CA ASP A 74 -12.29 -26.72 -25.40
C ASP A 74 -12.08 -25.22 -25.72
N ASN A 75 -10.91 -24.84 -26.27
CA ASN A 75 -10.49 -23.43 -26.41
C ASN A 75 -10.46 -22.64 -25.09
N LYS A 76 -10.44 -23.35 -23.96
CA LYS A 76 -10.36 -22.75 -22.63
C LYS A 76 -8.95 -22.21 -22.40
N VAL A 77 -8.83 -20.89 -22.37
CA VAL A 77 -7.58 -20.19 -22.11
C VAL A 77 -7.38 -20.09 -20.60
N SER A 78 -6.23 -20.55 -20.12
CA SER A 78 -5.86 -20.56 -18.70
C SER A 78 -4.55 -19.80 -18.47
N ASN A 79 -4.50 -18.97 -17.43
CA ASN A 79 -3.31 -18.25 -16.98
C ASN A 79 -2.97 -18.68 -15.55
N ASN A 80 -1.70 -19.02 -15.32
CA ASN A 80 -1.22 -19.47 -14.02
C ASN A 80 -0.53 -18.32 -13.27
N PHE A 81 -0.88 -18.19 -11.99
CA PHE A 81 -0.31 -17.19 -11.09
C PHE A 81 0.16 -17.83 -9.78
N LEU A 82 1.14 -17.19 -9.16
CA LEU A 82 1.63 -17.50 -7.83
C LEU A 82 1.29 -16.34 -6.90
N PHE A 83 0.34 -16.57 -6.02
CA PHE A 83 -0.13 -15.60 -5.05
C PHE A 83 0.60 -15.85 -3.73
N LEU A 84 1.20 -14.80 -3.17
CA LEU A 84 1.75 -14.82 -1.82
C LEU A 84 0.78 -14.06 -0.90
N PHE A 85 0.09 -14.82 -0.07
CA PHE A 85 -0.77 -14.30 0.99
C PHE A 85 0.08 -14.11 2.24
N GLN A 86 -0.07 -12.97 2.90
CA GLN A 86 0.52 -12.71 4.19
C GLN A 86 -0.55 -12.15 5.12
N ASN A 87 -0.79 -12.85 6.22
CA ASN A 87 -1.69 -12.39 7.25
C ASN A 87 -0.92 -11.42 8.16
N THR A 88 -1.16 -10.12 8.02
CA THR A 88 -0.54 -9.10 8.88
C THR A 88 -1.34 -8.86 10.15
N ASP A 89 -2.47 -9.53 10.34
CA ASP A 89 -3.26 -9.44 11.56
C ASP A 89 -2.72 -10.33 12.69
N SER A 90 -3.24 -10.07 13.88
CA SER A 90 -3.03 -10.82 15.12
C SER A 90 -3.90 -12.08 15.24
N LYS A 91 -4.89 -12.25 14.35
CA LYS A 91 -5.82 -13.38 14.34
C LYS A 91 -5.59 -14.25 13.10
N ALA A 92 -5.93 -15.53 13.19
CA ALA A 92 -5.94 -16.40 12.02
C ALA A 92 -7.21 -16.16 11.21
N HIS A 93 -7.08 -16.16 9.88
CA HIS A 93 -8.18 -15.87 8.96
C HIS A 93 -8.31 -16.95 7.89
N THR A 94 -9.50 -17.09 7.32
CA THR A 94 -9.72 -17.94 6.14
C THR A 94 -9.89 -17.07 4.92
N TYR A 95 -8.94 -17.14 3.99
CA TYR A 95 -8.91 -16.25 2.83
C TYR A 95 -9.66 -16.83 1.64
N ALA A 96 -10.46 -15.99 0.98
CA ALA A 96 -11.14 -16.25 -0.28
C ALA A 96 -10.71 -15.26 -1.37
N LEU A 97 -11.04 -15.57 -2.63
CA LEU A 97 -10.77 -14.73 -3.80
C LEU A 97 -12.05 -14.51 -4.61
N GLU A 98 -12.14 -13.34 -5.24
CA GLU A 98 -13.22 -12.93 -6.13
C GLU A 98 -12.65 -12.05 -7.25
N ILE A 99 -13.23 -12.12 -8.45
CA ILE A 99 -12.92 -11.21 -9.57
C ILE A 99 -14.04 -10.16 -9.63
N VAL A 100 -13.67 -8.88 -9.64
CA VAL A 100 -14.64 -7.78 -9.45
C VAL A 100 -15.06 -7.14 -10.76
N ASP A 101 -14.17 -7.11 -11.77
CA ASP A 101 -14.31 -6.27 -12.95
C ASP A 101 -14.41 -7.04 -14.28
N ASN A 102 -14.43 -8.37 -14.23
CA ASN A 102 -14.50 -9.19 -15.43
C ASN A 102 -15.33 -10.48 -15.20
N PRO A 103 -16.60 -10.54 -15.66
CA PRO A 103 -17.47 -11.69 -15.45
C PRO A 103 -17.15 -12.88 -16.37
N ASP A 104 -16.36 -12.68 -17.42
CA ASP A 104 -16.04 -13.71 -18.41
C ASP A 104 -14.76 -14.49 -18.05
N ILE A 105 -14.01 -14.02 -17.05
CA ILE A 105 -12.84 -14.69 -16.50
C ILE A 105 -13.22 -15.26 -15.14
N GLU A 106 -12.94 -16.54 -14.95
CA GLU A 106 -13.28 -17.30 -13.75
C GLU A 106 -12.02 -17.84 -13.06
N ILE A 107 -12.13 -18.14 -11.77
CA ILE A 107 -11.06 -18.79 -10.99
C ILE A 107 -11.22 -20.31 -11.13
N ASP A 108 -10.43 -20.94 -12.01
CA ASP A 108 -10.46 -22.39 -12.29
C ASP A 108 -9.85 -23.21 -11.13
N ARG A 109 -8.86 -22.64 -10.43
CA ARG A 109 -8.17 -23.30 -9.32
C ARG A 109 -7.85 -22.30 -8.24
N PHE A 110 -8.61 -22.39 -7.15
CA PHE A 110 -8.28 -21.82 -5.85
C PHE A 110 -9.28 -22.39 -4.84
N GLU A 111 -8.82 -22.70 -3.64
CA GLU A 111 -9.68 -23.11 -2.55
C GLU A 111 -9.41 -22.20 -1.35
N PRO A 112 -10.48 -21.73 -0.65
CA PRO A 112 -10.30 -20.99 0.57
C PRO A 112 -9.46 -21.76 1.58
N PHE A 113 -8.53 -21.07 2.23
CA PHE A 113 -7.61 -21.71 3.16
C PHE A 113 -7.37 -20.86 4.39
N LYS A 114 -7.14 -21.54 5.52
CA LYS A 114 -6.80 -20.90 6.78
C LYS A 114 -5.32 -20.52 6.81
N LEU A 115 -5.03 -19.29 7.23
CA LEU A 115 -3.67 -18.78 7.45
C LEU A 115 -3.54 -18.23 8.86
N GLY A 116 -2.54 -18.70 9.60
CA GLY A 116 -2.28 -18.25 10.96
C GLY A 116 -1.90 -16.78 11.04
N ALA A 117 -2.03 -16.19 12.23
CA ALA A 117 -1.60 -14.82 12.49
C ALA A 117 -0.12 -14.63 12.15
N LYS A 118 0.23 -13.51 11.50
CA LYS A 118 1.62 -13.16 11.13
C LYS A 118 2.32 -14.18 10.20
N GLN A 119 1.58 -15.11 9.61
CA GLN A 119 2.14 -16.12 8.70
C GLN A 119 1.98 -15.72 7.23
N LEU A 120 2.75 -16.41 6.38
CA LEU A 120 2.70 -16.28 4.93
C LEU A 120 2.46 -17.64 4.27
N SER A 121 1.76 -17.64 3.13
CA SER A 121 1.52 -18.84 2.34
C SER A 121 1.50 -18.51 0.85
N LYS A 122 2.14 -19.37 0.06
CA LYS A 122 2.11 -19.29 -1.39
C LYS A 122 1.02 -20.22 -1.93
N LYS A 123 0.19 -19.71 -2.83
CA LYS A 123 -0.88 -20.46 -3.49
C LYS A 123 -0.79 -20.28 -4.99
N VAL A 124 -0.91 -21.39 -5.72
CA VAL A 124 -1.06 -21.35 -7.18
C VAL A 124 -2.52 -21.09 -7.49
N VAL A 125 -2.78 -20.05 -8.27
CA VAL A 125 -4.13 -19.66 -8.70
C VAL A 125 -4.18 -19.76 -10.23
N ILE A 126 -5.22 -20.39 -10.75
CA ILE A 126 -5.46 -20.48 -12.20
C ILE A 126 -6.70 -19.68 -12.51
N LEU A 127 -6.53 -18.68 -13.38
CA LEU A 127 -7.64 -17.94 -13.98
C LEU A 127 -7.91 -18.52 -15.36
N SER A 128 -9.16 -18.62 -15.76
CA SER A 128 -9.51 -19.16 -17.07
C SER A 128 -10.75 -18.51 -17.67
N THR A 129 -10.89 -18.65 -18.98
CA THR A 129 -12.09 -18.24 -19.70
C THR A 129 -12.32 -19.22 -20.85
N ASN A 130 -13.60 -19.47 -21.15
CA ASN A 130 -14.05 -20.19 -22.35
C ASN A 130 -14.66 -19.23 -23.39
N LYS A 131 -14.72 -17.93 -23.10
CA LYS A 131 -15.29 -16.92 -23.99
C LYS A 131 -14.20 -16.27 -24.83
N MET A 132 -14.62 -15.82 -26.00
CA MET A 132 -13.78 -15.03 -26.87
C MET A 132 -13.70 -13.60 -26.34
N LEU A 133 -12.60 -13.26 -25.66
CA LEU A 133 -12.43 -11.94 -25.04
C LEU A 133 -11.97 -10.87 -26.05
N VAL A 134 -11.10 -11.24 -26.99
CA VAL A 134 -10.53 -10.33 -27.99
C VAL A 134 -10.37 -11.06 -29.32
N ASN A 135 -10.89 -10.48 -30.41
CA ASN A 135 -10.74 -11.02 -31.77
C ASN A 135 -9.64 -10.28 -32.54
N ASP A 136 -8.38 -10.60 -32.22
CA ASP A 136 -7.19 -10.06 -32.89
C ASP A 136 -6.28 -11.21 -33.34
N ASN A 137 -5.96 -11.26 -34.64
CA ASN A 137 -5.08 -12.25 -35.26
C ASN A 137 -3.61 -11.83 -35.31
N THR A 138 -3.22 -10.71 -34.71
CA THR A 138 -1.86 -10.15 -34.86
C THR A 138 -1.03 -10.24 -33.59
N LYS A 139 -1.64 -10.08 -32.41
CA LYS A 139 -0.94 -10.05 -31.12
C LYS A 139 -1.74 -10.65 -29.98
N ASP A 140 -1.04 -11.21 -29.01
CA ASP A 140 -1.64 -11.62 -27.75
C ASP A 140 -2.03 -10.35 -26.96
N THR A 141 -3.17 -10.37 -26.30
CA THR A 141 -3.75 -9.18 -25.66
C THR A 141 -3.68 -9.27 -24.14
N PRO A 142 -3.03 -8.32 -23.45
CA PRO A 142 -3.08 -8.22 -22.00
C PRO A 142 -4.40 -7.61 -21.53
N ILE A 143 -5.12 -8.34 -20.70
CA ILE A 143 -6.37 -7.94 -20.06
C ILE A 143 -6.09 -7.78 -18.57
N THR A 144 -6.30 -6.58 -18.05
CA THR A 144 -6.16 -6.34 -16.61
C THR A 144 -7.43 -6.80 -15.91
N VAL A 145 -7.28 -7.58 -14.85
CA VAL A 145 -8.36 -8.01 -13.96
C VAL A 145 -8.06 -7.61 -12.53
N THR A 146 -9.09 -7.25 -11.77
CA THR A 146 -8.98 -6.87 -10.37
C THR A 146 -9.40 -8.05 -9.51
N ILE A 147 -8.43 -8.57 -8.76
CA ILE A 147 -8.63 -9.63 -7.80
C ILE A 147 -8.90 -9.01 -6.43
N LYS A 148 -10.06 -9.33 -5.86
CA LYS A 148 -10.39 -9.05 -4.47
C LYS A 148 -10.05 -10.28 -3.64
N ALA A 149 -9.14 -10.12 -2.71
CA ALA A 149 -8.85 -11.12 -1.70
C ALA A 149 -9.38 -10.64 -0.36
N TYR A 150 -10.10 -11.49 0.36
CA TYR A 150 -10.74 -11.11 1.61
C TYR A 150 -10.74 -12.27 2.61
N ALA A 151 -10.82 -11.96 3.90
CA ALA A 151 -11.09 -12.96 4.93
C ALA A 151 -12.60 -13.22 5.00
N ILE A 152 -13.01 -14.49 4.95
CA ILE A 152 -14.43 -14.87 5.05
C ILE A 152 -15.01 -14.46 6.41
N ASP A 153 -14.20 -14.55 7.47
CA ASP A 153 -14.58 -14.23 8.84
C ASP A 153 -14.58 -12.73 9.16
N ASP A 154 -13.93 -11.90 8.35
CA ASP A 154 -13.88 -10.44 8.52
C ASP A 154 -13.67 -9.71 7.16
N PRO A 155 -14.68 -9.76 6.27
CA PRO A 155 -14.54 -9.37 4.87
C PRO A 155 -14.46 -7.85 4.64
N GLU A 156 -14.89 -7.04 5.61
CA GLU A 156 -14.86 -5.58 5.50
C GLU A 156 -13.50 -5.01 5.91
N ARG A 157 -12.88 -5.57 6.96
CA ARG A 157 -11.62 -5.07 7.50
C ARG A 157 -10.40 -5.75 6.87
N VAL A 158 -10.51 -7.04 6.55
CA VAL A 158 -9.40 -7.83 6.00
C VAL A 158 -9.68 -8.10 4.53
N VAL A 159 -9.47 -7.07 3.71
CA VAL A 159 -9.68 -7.12 2.27
C VAL A 159 -8.60 -6.32 1.54
N VAL A 160 -8.14 -6.84 0.39
CA VAL A 160 -7.25 -6.14 -0.52
C VAL A 160 -7.66 -6.35 -1.96
N TYR A 161 -7.46 -5.32 -2.76
CA TYR A 161 -7.65 -5.33 -4.20
C TYR A 161 -6.30 -5.28 -4.88
N ARG A 162 -6.03 -6.23 -5.76
CA ARG A 162 -4.78 -6.31 -6.53
C ARG A 162 -5.07 -6.58 -7.99
N LYS A 163 -4.40 -5.85 -8.87
CA LYS A 163 -4.51 -6.05 -10.31
C LYS A 163 -3.64 -7.23 -10.73
N ALA A 164 -4.17 -8.07 -11.61
CA ALA A 164 -3.44 -9.12 -12.31
C ALA A 164 -3.62 -8.93 -13.82
N VAL A 165 -2.64 -9.37 -14.61
CA VAL A 165 -2.70 -9.29 -16.07
C VAL A 165 -2.93 -10.68 -16.65
N PHE A 166 -4.14 -10.92 -17.13
CA PHE A 166 -4.54 -12.08 -17.90
C PHE A 166 -4.09 -11.89 -19.36
N ILE A 167 -3.29 -12.80 -19.90
CA ILE A 167 -2.87 -12.75 -21.31
C ILE A 167 -3.82 -13.64 -22.10
N PHE A 168 -4.54 -13.03 -23.03
CA PHE A 168 -5.42 -13.71 -23.97
C PHE A 168 -4.67 -13.93 -25.30
N PRO A 169 -4.69 -15.14 -25.86
CA PRO A 169 -3.99 -15.44 -27.11
C PRO A 169 -4.63 -14.72 -28.29
N ARG A 170 -3.86 -14.58 -29.37
CA ARG A 170 -4.40 -14.28 -30.70
C ARG A 170 -5.50 -15.26 -31.09
N ALA A 171 -6.47 -14.77 -31.85
CA ALA A 171 -7.65 -15.54 -32.23
C ALA A 171 -7.32 -16.76 -33.13
N ASP A 172 -6.29 -16.67 -33.97
CA ASP A 172 -5.80 -17.76 -34.82
C ASP A 172 -5.28 -18.98 -34.04
N LYS A 173 -4.91 -18.80 -32.76
CA LYS A 173 -4.50 -19.91 -31.88
C LYS A 173 -5.67 -20.63 -31.20
N LEU A 174 -6.89 -20.10 -31.30
CA LEU A 174 -8.11 -20.68 -30.72
C LEU A 174 -8.93 -21.46 -31.77
N SER A 175 -8.48 -21.51 -33.02
CA SER A 175 -9.18 -22.17 -34.12
C SER A 175 -8.41 -23.38 -34.67
N GLN A 176 -7.59 -24.04 -33.84
CA GLN A 176 -6.90 -25.29 -34.18
C GLN A 176 -7.61 -26.51 -33.59
#